data_AF-J3J678-F1
#
_entry.id   AF-J3J678-F1
#
_cell.length_a   1.000
_cell.length_b   1.000
_cell.length_c   1.000
_cell.angle_alpha   90.00
_cell.angle_beta   90.00
_cell.angle_gamma   90.00
#
_symmetry.space_group_name_H-M   'P 1'
#
loop_
_entity.id
_entity.type
_entity.pdbx_description
1 polymer ?
#
loop_
_entity_poly.entity_id
_entity_poly.type
_entity_poly.pdbx_seq_one_letter_code
_entity_poly.pdbx_strand_id
1 'polypeptide(L)'
;MSNAPRDSRAKRDWGSDDSATPILHVDMDSFFAQVEMREDPSLVGRPIIVGGTSGRGVVTSATYEARALGVRAGMPTSRARALCPTAAFIPGSHSLYRRYSRQ
;
A
#
# COMPACT_ATOMS: atom_id res chain seq x y z
N MET A 1 17.37 -8.04 6.07
CA MET A 1 18.27 -6.89 5.81
C MET A 1 19.24 -7.32 4.72
N SER A 2 19.44 -6.52 3.67
CA SER A 2 20.30 -6.91 2.53
C SER A 2 21.78 -6.88 2.92
N ASN A 3 22.53 -7.92 2.57
CA ASN A 3 23.98 -8.04 2.77
C ASN A 3 24.79 -7.52 1.56
N ALA A 4 24.14 -6.88 0.59
CA ALA A 4 24.83 -6.35 -0.59
C ALA A 4 25.78 -5.21 -0.20
N PRO A 5 26.95 -5.09 -0.86
CA PRO A 5 27.86 -3.94 -0.66
C PRO A 5 27.10 -2.64 -0.92
N ARG A 6 27.16 -1.70 0.01
CA ARG A 6 26.59 -0.36 -0.19
C ARG A 6 27.34 0.33 -1.34
N ASP A 7 26.59 0.95 -2.24
CA ASP A 7 27.15 1.72 -3.37
C ASP A 7 28.15 2.76 -2.84
N SER A 8 29.37 2.76 -3.36
CA SER A 8 30.44 3.68 -2.96
C SER A 8 30.08 5.15 -3.25
N ARG A 9 29.18 5.41 -4.21
CA ARG A 9 28.64 6.74 -4.52
C ARG A 9 27.72 7.27 -3.42
N ALA A 10 27.19 6.41 -2.55
CA ALA A 10 26.40 6.85 -1.41
C ALA A 10 27.25 7.58 -0.35
N LYS A 11 28.56 7.30 -0.30
CA LYS A 11 29.53 8.01 0.57
C LYS A 11 30.17 9.19 -0.18
N ARG A 12 29.35 10.08 -0.71
CA ARG A 12 29.82 11.37 -1.23
C ARG A 12 29.37 12.46 -0.27
N ASP A 13 30.24 13.45 -0.05
CA ASP A 13 29.85 14.70 0.59
C ASP A 13 28.95 15.48 -0.39
N TRP A 14 27.69 15.67 0.00
CA TRP A 14 26.68 16.38 -0.78
C TRP A 14 26.59 17.87 -0.40
N GLY A 15 27.54 18.35 0.42
CA GLY A 15 27.46 19.63 1.11
C GLY A 15 26.78 19.46 2.47
N SER A 16 27.07 20.39 3.38
CA SER A 16 26.53 20.40 4.75
C SER A 16 25.33 21.35 4.93
N ASP A 17 24.97 22.11 3.90
CA ASP A 17 23.87 23.06 3.92
C ASP A 17 22.83 22.69 2.88
N ASP A 18 21.72 22.11 3.34
CA ASP A 18 20.55 21.74 2.56
C ASP A 18 19.38 22.72 2.77
N SER A 19 19.60 23.85 3.45
CA SER A 19 18.54 24.81 3.82
C SER A 19 17.80 25.44 2.63
N ALA A 20 18.44 25.47 1.46
CA ALA A 20 17.86 25.92 0.20
C ALA A 20 17.28 24.78 -0.67
N THR A 21 17.25 23.54 -0.17
CA THR A 21 16.75 22.36 -0.91
C THR A 21 15.35 22.00 -0.42
N PRO A 22 14.28 22.47 -1.08
CA PRO A 22 12.93 22.04 -0.74
C PRO A 22 12.76 20.55 -1.05
N ILE A 23 12.41 19.76 -0.02
CA ILE A 23 12.11 18.33 -0.14
C ILE A 23 10.60 18.14 -0.14
N LEU A 24 10.08 17.48 -1.17
CA LEU A 24 8.68 17.07 -1.25
C LEU A 24 8.59 15.54 -1.13
N HIS A 25 7.80 15.06 -0.17
CA HIS A 25 7.44 13.66 -0.03
C HIS A 25 5.98 13.48 -0.46
N VAL A 26 5.75 12.59 -1.43
CA VAL A 26 4.40 12.24 -1.90
C VAL A 26 4.20 10.74 -1.66
N ASP A 27 3.16 10.41 -0.91
CA ASP A 27 2.70 9.03 -0.69
C ASP A 27 1.28 8.90 -1.24
N MET A 28 0.98 7.74 -1.84
CA MET A 28 -0.30 7.54 -2.51
C MET A 28 -1.33 6.93 -1.57
N ASP A 29 -2.46 7.63 -1.42
CA ASP A 29 -3.58 7.24 -0.58
C ASP A 29 -4.09 5.84 -0.92
N SER A 30 -3.94 4.91 0.01
CA SER A 30 -4.42 3.52 -0.14
C SER A 30 -4.01 2.86 -1.45
N PHE A 31 -2.81 3.15 -1.96
CA PHE A 31 -2.34 2.86 -3.32
C PHE A 31 -2.89 1.57 -3.97
N PHE A 32 -2.69 0.39 -3.37
CA PHE A 32 -3.17 -0.86 -3.99
C PHE A 32 -4.70 -0.93 -4.13
N ALA A 33 -5.46 -0.45 -3.14
CA ALA A 33 -6.92 -0.45 -3.22
C ALA A 33 -7.41 0.52 -4.31
N GLN A 34 -6.79 1.69 -4.46
CA GLN A 34 -7.09 2.62 -5.55
C GLN A 34 -6.76 2.03 -6.93
N VAL A 35 -5.66 1.28 -7.04
CA VAL A 35 -5.31 0.59 -8.29
C VAL A 35 -6.37 -0.47 -8.64
N GLU A 36 -6.80 -1.30 -7.68
CA GLU A 36 -7.86 -2.29 -7.93
C GLU A 36 -9.19 -1.62 -8.31
N MET A 37 -9.59 -0.53 -7.64
CA MET A 37 -10.79 0.25 -8.00
C MET A 37 -10.72 0.85 -9.40
N ARG A 38 -9.52 1.23 -9.84
CA ARG A 38 -9.31 1.80 -11.17
C ARG A 38 -9.39 0.74 -12.26
N GLU A 39 -8.91 -0.48 -12.01
CA GLU A 39 -9.04 -1.60 -12.96
C GLU A 39 -10.45 -2.20 -12.97
N ASP A 40 -11.13 -2.24 -11.83
CA ASP A 40 -12.51 -2.71 -11.69
C ASP A 40 -13.41 -1.62 -11.08
N PRO A 41 -14.05 -0.79 -11.93
CA PRO A 41 -14.97 0.26 -11.48
C PRO A 41 -16.18 -0.25 -10.69
N SER A 42 -16.51 -1.55 -10.75
CA SER A 42 -17.60 -2.12 -9.96
C SER A 42 -17.32 -2.14 -8.45
N LEU A 43 -16.06 -1.94 -8.07
CA LEU A 43 -15.62 -1.83 -6.69
C LEU A 43 -15.88 -0.44 -6.08
N VAL A 44 -16.21 0.57 -6.89
CA VAL A 44 -16.48 1.93 -6.41
C VAL A 44 -17.72 1.97 -5.51
N GLY A 45 -17.62 2.70 -4.40
CA GLY A 45 -18.73 2.90 -3.46
C GLY A 45 -18.89 1.79 -2.41
N ARG A 46 -17.96 0.84 -2.31
CA ARG A 46 -17.92 -0.17 -1.24
C ARG A 46 -16.56 -0.23 -0.55
N PRO A 47 -16.49 -0.68 0.72
CA PRO A 47 -15.22 -0.91 1.39
C PRO A 47 -14.42 -2.01 0.68
N ILE A 48 -13.13 -1.76 0.44
CA ILE A 48 -12.24 -2.74 -0.21
C ILE A 48 -11.04 -2.99 0.68
N ILE A 49 -10.64 -4.26 0.72
CA ILE A 49 -9.47 -4.73 1.43
C ILE A 49 -8.63 -5.58 0.47
N VAL A 50 -7.44 -5.10 0.17
CA VAL A 50 -6.43 -5.85 -0.58
C VAL A 50 -5.57 -6.62 0.41
N GLY A 51 -5.33 -7.90 0.17
CA GLY A 51 -4.49 -8.70 1.05
C GLY A 51 -4.46 -10.18 0.71
N GLY A 52 -3.74 -10.94 1.53
CA GLY A 52 -3.75 -12.39 1.42
C GLY A 52 -5.14 -12.94 1.76
N THR A 53 -5.74 -13.71 0.86
CA THR A 53 -7.07 -14.31 1.05
C THR A 53 -7.02 -15.69 1.72
N SER A 54 -5.84 -16.27 1.88
CA SER A 54 -5.63 -17.53 2.62
C SER A 54 -5.73 -17.34 4.14
N GLY A 55 -5.85 -18.43 4.89
CA GLY A 55 -6.05 -18.41 6.35
C GLY A 55 -4.93 -17.74 7.17
N ARG A 56 -3.75 -17.51 6.58
CA ARG A 56 -2.62 -16.79 7.21
C ARG A 56 -2.32 -15.45 6.53
N GLY A 57 -3.23 -14.97 5.68
CA GLY A 57 -3.07 -13.71 4.97
C GLY A 57 -3.20 -12.49 5.88
N VAL A 58 -2.63 -11.39 5.41
CA VAL A 58 -2.71 -10.07 6.05
C VAL A 58 -3.22 -9.03 5.06
N VAL A 59 -3.80 -7.97 5.60
CA VAL A 59 -4.19 -6.77 4.85
C VAL A 59 -2.94 -6.03 4.37
N THR A 60 -2.86 -5.74 3.08
CA THR A 60 -1.79 -4.94 2.46
C THR A 60 -2.26 -3.51 2.21
N SER A 61 -3.51 -3.31 1.80
CA SER A 61 -4.14 -2.00 1.67
C SER A 61 -5.64 -2.09 1.93
N ALA A 62 -6.27 -0.97 2.29
CA ALA A 62 -7.70 -0.88 2.52
C ALA A 62 -8.20 0.54 2.21
N THR A 63 -9.46 0.67 1.78
CA THR A 63 -10.09 1.99 1.57
C THR A 63 -10.38 2.69 2.90
N TYR A 64 -10.64 3.99 2.85
CA TYR A 64 -10.90 4.79 4.05
C TYR A 64 -12.14 4.30 4.81
N GLU A 65 -13.17 3.83 4.11
CA GLU A 65 -14.39 3.27 4.70
C GLU A 65 -14.06 2.01 5.53
N ALA A 66 -13.20 1.13 5.02
CA ALA A 66 -12.75 -0.03 5.77
C ALA A 66 -11.85 0.37 6.96
N ARG A 67 -10.99 1.38 6.78
CA ARG A 67 -10.12 1.90 7.85
C ARG A 67 -10.91 2.57 8.98
N ALA A 68 -12.01 3.25 8.66
CA ALA A 68 -12.92 3.84 9.65
C ALA A 68 -13.53 2.77 10.57
N LEU A 69 -13.68 1.53 10.08
CA LEU A 69 -14.12 0.36 10.87
C LEU A 69 -12.95 -0.34 11.62
N GLY A 70 -11.76 0.26 11.61
CA GLY A 70 -10.60 -0.20 12.36
C GLY A 70 -9.66 -1.15 11.62
N VAL A 71 -9.92 -1.43 10.33
CA VAL A 71 -9.02 -2.23 9.48
C VAL A 71 -7.71 -1.50 9.25
N ARG A 72 -6.58 -2.20 9.37
CA ARG A 72 -5.23 -1.63 9.25
C ARG A 72 -4.30 -2.56 8.48
N ALA A 73 -3.27 -2.01 7.83
CA ALA A 73 -2.24 -2.79 7.17
C ALA A 73 -1.52 -3.71 8.18
N GLY A 74 -1.15 -4.91 7.74
CA GLY A 74 -0.56 -5.96 8.58
C GLY A 74 -1.57 -6.72 9.47
N MET A 75 -2.84 -6.30 9.50
CA MET A 75 -3.89 -7.02 10.24
C MET A 75 -4.16 -8.39 9.59
N PRO A 76 -4.36 -9.46 10.38
CA PRO A 76 -4.84 -10.74 9.84
C PRO A 76 -6.15 -10.58 9.09
N THR A 77 -6.25 -11.15 7.88
CA THR A 77 -7.43 -11.05 7.04
C THR A 77 -8.70 -11.56 7.73
N SER A 78 -8.57 -12.58 8.59
CA SER A 78 -9.69 -13.10 9.41
C SER A 78 -10.26 -12.04 10.37
N ARG A 79 -9.39 -11.26 11.03
CA ARG A 79 -9.82 -10.14 11.89
C ARG A 79 -10.42 -9.01 11.08
N ALA A 80 -9.84 -8.70 9.91
CA ALA A 80 -10.36 -7.67 9.03
C ALA A 80 -11.79 -8.02 8.53
N ARG A 81 -12.06 -9.30 8.22
CA ARG A 81 -13.41 -9.78 7.87
C ARG A 81 -14.42 -9.59 9.00
N ALA A 82 -14.01 -9.79 10.25
CA ALA A 82 -14.87 -9.57 11.40
C ALA A 82 -15.20 -8.08 11.61
N LEU A 83 -14.23 -7.18 11.38
CA LEU A 83 -14.41 -5.73 11.51
C LEU A 83 -15.22 -5.12 10.37
N CYS A 84 -15.04 -5.62 9.14
CA CYS A 84 -15.75 -5.13 7.96
C CYS A 84 -16.31 -6.29 7.14
N PRO A 85 -17.44 -6.89 7.57
CA PRO A 85 -18.03 -8.06 6.89
C PRO A 85 -18.52 -7.77 5.47
N THR A 86 -18.82 -6.51 5.17
CA THR A 86 -19.32 -6.05 3.86
C THR A 86 -18.22 -5.71 2.87
N ALA A 87 -16.94 -5.74 3.29
CA ALA A 87 -15.82 -5.40 2.41
C ALA A 87 -15.62 -6.45 1.31
N ALA A 88 -15.27 -5.98 0.12
CA ALA A 88 -14.71 -6.83 -0.93
C ALA A 88 -13.24 -7.15 -0.59
N PHE A 89 -12.90 -8.44 -0.59
CA PHE A 89 -11.53 -8.91 -0.34
C PHE A 89 -10.86 -9.28 -1.65
N ILE A 90 -9.85 -8.52 -2.04
CA ILE A 90 -9.18 -8.64 -3.34
C ILE A 90 -7.79 -9.24 -3.14
N PRO A 91 -7.44 -10.36 -3.83
CA PRO A 91 -6.08 -10.85 -3.85
C PRO A 91 -5.21 -9.87 -4.63
N GLY A 92 -4.13 -9.40 -4.02
CA GLY A 92 -3.34 -8.33 -4.65
C GLY A 92 -2.51 -8.78 -5.84
N SER A 93 -2.36 -7.90 -6.85
CA SER A 93 -1.57 -8.12 -8.05
C SER A 93 -0.29 -7.28 -8.08
N HIS A 94 0.86 -7.87 -7.72
CA HIS A 94 2.11 -7.09 -7.60
C HIS A 94 2.62 -6.53 -8.94
N SER A 95 2.43 -7.25 -10.05
CA SER A 95 2.79 -6.77 -11.39
C SER A 95 1.99 -5.54 -11.80
N LEU A 96 0.71 -5.53 -11.45
CA LEU A 96 -0.20 -4.40 -11.69
C LEU A 96 0.25 -3.15 -10.92
N TYR A 97 0.55 -3.29 -9.62
CA TYR A 97 1.01 -2.17 -8.79
C TYR A 97 2.33 -1.59 -9.30
N ARG A 98 3.24 -2.45 -9.75
CA ARG A 98 4.52 -2.02 -10.34
C ARG A 98 4.32 -1.24 -11.65
N ARG A 99 3.28 -1.56 -12.44
CA ARG A 99 2.92 -0.83 -13.65
C ARG A 99 2.41 0.57 -13.31
N TYR A 100 1.55 0.71 -12.30
CA TYR A 100 1.03 2.00 -11.87
C TYR A 100 2.07 2.88 -11.18
N SER A 101 2.96 2.30 -10.38
CA SER A 101 4.04 3.04 -9.72
C SER A 101 5.05 3.68 -10.68
N ARG A 102 5.02 3.32 -11.97
CA ARG A 102 5.92 3.85 -13.02
C ARG A 102 5.26 4.93 -13.89
N GLN A 103 3.97 5.16 -13.72
CA GLN A 103 3.22 6.23 -14.39
C GLN A 103 3.32 7.50 -13.54
#